data_AF-A0ABD3GDN1-F1
#
_entry.id   AF-A0ABD3GDN1-F1
#
_cell.length_a   1.000
_cell.length_b   1.000
_cell.length_c   1.000
_cell.angle_alpha   90.00
_cell.angle_beta   90.00
_cell.angle_gamma   90.00
#
_symmetry.space_group_name_H-M   'P 1'
#
loop_
_entity.id
_entity.type
_entity.pdbx_description
1 polymer ?
#
loop_
_entity_poly.entity_id
_entity_poly.type
_entity_poly.pdbx_seq_one_letter_code
_entity_poly.pdbx_strand_id
1 'polypeptide(L)'
;MRSALGGGGGLVELPFGSEMERRYTGPEVGYTVQGKRLSECGVRSLLERSTSWTEYASSQHGWWLLVNLRDQGAVVVMGDFNSRIGSFQGRYLLPLEGRIVEEDTEVEQGWERMSADVGRNGLSPFFQRMVSVCDLVILNGVSRFPDTSDFTCRTSNGASVIDFVLACKSGRELVTSLTLGQFLPESDHCPLNLTLALYAGRSKVRKRSPRLQLDNCRRLLYEASLALRIRGEELTASSLPPLIMQVAETVFGRSRESGGEWFDEGCRSARQRLLQAPDEKKGEMCRAYKNMIRAKKRCYIRKQQLRLKEELRSRPQLFWSKLKPPRCRVVDRLHIET
;
A
#
# COMPACT_ATOMS: atom_id res chain seq x y z
N MET A 1 -6.15 -21.87 -66.15
CA MET A 1 -5.26 -22.32 -67.24
C MET A 1 -3.87 -21.75 -66.98
N ARG A 2 -2.85 -22.63 -66.97
CA ARG A 2 -1.41 -22.40 -66.75
C ARG A 2 -1.01 -21.98 -65.33
N SER A 3 -0.63 -22.91 -64.44
CA SER A 3 0.63 -23.70 -64.36
C SER A 3 1.84 -22.87 -63.92
N ALA A 4 2.77 -23.31 -63.09
CA ALA A 4 2.90 -24.39 -62.11
C ALA A 4 4.34 -24.26 -61.54
N LEU A 5 4.57 -24.85 -60.36
CA LEU A 5 5.83 -25.42 -59.86
C LEU A 5 6.94 -24.56 -59.20
N GLY A 6 7.42 -25.11 -58.07
CA GLY A 6 8.75 -24.95 -57.48
C GLY A 6 8.72 -24.28 -56.10
N GLY A 7 8.96 -24.90 -54.94
CA GLY A 7 9.70 -26.13 -54.63
C GLY A 7 11.03 -25.79 -53.92
N GLY A 8 11.17 -26.17 -52.65
CA GLY A 8 12.40 -26.07 -51.83
C GLY A 8 12.13 -25.42 -50.47
N GLY A 9 12.16 -26.09 -49.32
CA GLY A 9 12.96 -27.25 -48.94
C GLY A 9 14.29 -26.78 -48.37
N GLY A 10 14.30 -26.31 -47.13
CA GLY A 10 15.49 -25.85 -46.42
C GLY A 10 15.41 -26.17 -44.93
N LEU A 11 15.77 -27.40 -44.58
CA LEU A 11 16.18 -27.80 -43.24
C LEU A 11 17.48 -27.04 -42.93
N VAL A 12 17.52 -26.28 -41.84
CA VAL A 12 18.77 -25.72 -41.32
C VAL A 12 19.22 -26.61 -40.18
N GLU A 13 20.30 -27.34 -40.42
CA GLU A 13 21.01 -28.14 -39.44
C GLU A 13 21.68 -27.24 -38.39
N LEU A 14 21.57 -27.66 -37.13
CA LEU A 14 22.29 -27.12 -35.98
C LEU A 14 23.73 -27.66 -35.97
N PRO A 15 24.76 -26.84 -35.74
CA PRO A 15 26.04 -27.35 -35.27
C PRO A 15 26.01 -27.50 -33.75
N PHE A 16 26.18 -28.75 -33.31
CA PHE A 16 26.73 -29.08 -32.00
C PHE A 16 28.16 -28.54 -31.90
N GLY A 17 28.45 -27.81 -30.82
CA GLY A 17 29.77 -27.26 -30.51
C GLY A 17 29.91 -26.96 -29.01
N SER A 18 30.43 -27.95 -28.29
CA SER A 18 31.28 -27.91 -27.10
C SER A 18 31.43 -26.62 -26.27
N GLU A 19 31.17 -26.76 -24.97
CA GLU A 19 31.93 -26.22 -23.82
C GLU A 19 32.44 -24.77 -23.88
N MET A 20 31.83 -23.89 -23.07
CA MET A 20 32.61 -23.03 -22.18
C MET A 20 31.76 -22.63 -20.96
N GLU A 21 31.91 -23.39 -19.88
CA GLU A 21 31.46 -23.03 -18.53
C GLU A 21 32.28 -21.82 -18.05
N ARG A 22 31.80 -20.59 -18.28
CA ARG A 22 32.32 -19.42 -17.57
C ARG A 22 31.55 -19.22 -16.28
N ARG A 23 32.05 -19.85 -15.22
CA ARG A 23 31.75 -19.45 -13.83
C ARG A 23 32.27 -18.03 -13.63
N TYR A 24 31.35 -17.09 -13.50
CA TYR A 24 31.67 -15.76 -13.00
C TYR A 24 31.73 -15.84 -11.47
N THR A 25 32.93 -16.06 -10.92
CA THR A 25 33.19 -15.87 -9.48
C THR A 25 33.37 -14.38 -9.24
N GLY A 26 32.29 -13.68 -8.90
CA GLY A 26 32.36 -12.36 -8.30
C GLY A 26 33.04 -12.45 -6.92
N PRO A 27 33.71 -11.38 -6.45
CA PRO A 27 34.45 -11.42 -5.19
C PRO A 27 33.50 -11.63 -4.01
N GLU A 28 33.75 -12.69 -3.24
CA GLU A 28 33.18 -12.85 -1.90
C GLU A 28 33.65 -11.68 -1.02
N VAL A 29 32.74 -10.76 -0.72
CA VAL A 29 32.94 -9.82 0.38
C VAL A 29 32.51 -10.54 1.65
N GLY A 30 33.45 -11.28 2.25
CA GLY A 30 33.28 -11.87 3.58
C GLY A 30 33.38 -10.78 4.65
N TYR A 31 32.37 -10.71 5.52
CA TYR A 31 32.49 -10.00 6.79
C TYR A 31 32.62 -11.03 7.92
N THR A 32 33.76 -10.99 8.61
CA THR A 32 34.01 -11.76 9.81
C THR A 32 33.55 -10.95 11.02
N VAL A 33 32.64 -11.49 11.83
CA VAL A 33 32.34 -10.96 13.16
C VAL A 33 32.54 -12.08 14.19
N GLN A 34 33.56 -11.89 15.02
CA GLN A 34 33.91 -12.57 16.28
C GLN A 34 33.54 -14.06 16.38
N GLY A 35 34.53 -14.92 16.12
CA GLY A 35 34.44 -16.36 16.27
C GLY A 35 33.83 -16.80 17.60
N LYS A 36 32.64 -17.40 17.52
CA LYS A 36 32.14 -18.47 18.37
C LYS A 36 31.00 -19.19 17.64
N ARG A 37 31.18 -20.51 17.45
CA ARG A 37 30.14 -21.44 17.00
C ARG A 37 29.15 -21.60 18.16
N LEU A 38 27.91 -21.13 17.98
CA LEU A 38 26.79 -21.47 18.86
C LEU A 38 25.86 -22.42 18.11
N SER A 39 25.53 -23.50 18.81
CA SER A 39 24.90 -24.73 18.38
C SER A 39 23.47 -24.56 17.86
N GLU A 40 23.13 -25.44 16.92
CA GLU A 40 21.81 -25.79 16.44
C GLU A 40 20.85 -26.15 17.59
N CYS A 41 20.20 -25.18 18.22
CA CYS A 41 18.88 -25.33 18.84
C CYS A 41 18.38 -23.97 19.34
N GLY A 42 17.50 -23.30 18.59
CA GLY A 42 16.87 -22.07 19.08
C GLY A 42 16.25 -21.14 18.04
N VAL A 43 16.59 -21.28 16.76
CA VAL A 43 16.11 -20.36 15.70
C VAL A 43 14.85 -20.86 14.98
N ARG A 44 14.39 -22.10 15.22
CA ARG A 44 13.25 -22.68 14.49
C ARG A 44 11.85 -22.27 14.99
N SER A 45 11.67 -21.76 16.22
CA SER A 45 10.32 -21.51 16.76
C SER A 45 9.80 -20.07 16.64
N LEU A 46 10.63 -19.12 16.20
CA LEU A 46 10.25 -17.70 16.07
C LEU A 46 10.00 -17.26 14.62
N LEU A 47 10.37 -18.08 13.64
CA LEU A 47 10.15 -17.81 12.22
C LEU A 47 8.82 -18.36 11.67
N GLU A 48 8.09 -19.18 12.43
CA GLU A 48 6.84 -19.81 11.96
C GLU A 48 5.55 -19.02 12.27
N ARG A 49 5.62 -17.84 12.91
CA ARG A 49 4.39 -17.10 13.29
C ARG A 49 4.36 -15.59 13.01
N SER A 50 5.27 -15.07 12.19
CA SER A 50 5.26 -13.65 11.83
C SER A 50 5.90 -13.40 10.46
N THR A 51 5.20 -13.76 9.38
CA THR A 51 5.58 -13.32 8.03
C THR A 51 5.10 -11.89 7.78
N SER A 52 5.74 -10.92 8.43
CA SER A 52 5.73 -9.52 8.00
C SER A 52 7.12 -9.20 7.47
N TRP A 53 7.26 -9.18 6.15
CA TRP A 53 8.47 -8.73 5.49
C TRP A 53 8.59 -7.21 5.65
N THR A 54 9.52 -6.76 6.50
CA THR A 54 9.98 -5.37 6.52
C THR A 54 11.49 -5.36 6.33
N GLU A 55 11.89 -4.85 5.17
CA GLU A 55 13.13 -4.13 4.83
C GLU A 55 13.69 -4.57 3.46
N TYR A 56 13.57 -3.71 2.43
CA TYR A 56 14.69 -3.30 1.56
C TYR A 56 14.23 -2.24 0.53
N ALA A 57 14.80 -1.03 0.59
CA ALA A 57 15.39 -0.28 -0.53
C ALA A 57 15.76 1.15 -0.09
N SER A 58 17.05 1.45 -0.10
CA SER A 58 17.61 2.78 0.08
C SER A 58 17.47 3.65 -1.18
N SER A 59 17.38 4.95 -0.92
CA SER A 59 17.65 6.10 -1.80
C SER A 59 16.71 6.35 -2.99
N GLN A 60 16.13 7.56 -2.97
CA GLN A 60 15.58 8.38 -4.07
C GLN A 60 14.08 8.28 -4.40
N HIS A 61 13.37 7.19 -4.15
CA HIS A 61 11.96 7.07 -4.56
C HIS A 61 11.06 6.57 -3.43
N GLY A 62 9.86 7.13 -3.32
CA GLY A 62 9.01 7.17 -2.12
C GLY A 62 8.82 5.84 -1.38
N TRP A 63 8.61 5.94 -0.06
CA TRP A 63 8.30 4.82 0.81
C TRP A 63 6.90 4.27 0.49
N TRP A 64 6.84 3.08 -0.09
CA TRP A 64 5.61 2.32 -0.23
C TRP A 64 5.53 1.33 0.94
N LEU A 65 4.51 1.48 1.79
CA LEU A 65 4.22 0.50 2.83
C LEU A 65 3.51 -0.69 2.18
N LEU A 66 4.19 -1.84 2.11
CA LEU A 66 3.58 -3.10 1.71
C LEU A 66 2.70 -3.60 2.86
N VAL A 67 1.39 -3.38 2.74
CA VAL A 67 0.41 -3.99 3.64
C VAL A 67 0.18 -5.42 3.16
N ASN A 68 0.38 -6.41 4.02
CA ASN A 68 -0.03 -7.77 3.72
C ASN A 68 -1.56 -7.82 3.69
N LEU A 69 -2.13 -7.93 2.50
CA LEU A 69 -3.57 -7.96 2.25
C LEU A 69 -4.16 -9.38 2.29
N ARG A 70 -3.31 -10.42 2.41
CA ARG A 70 -3.70 -11.83 2.31
C ARG A 70 -4.75 -12.24 3.34
N ASP A 71 -4.68 -11.67 4.54
CA ASP A 71 -5.58 -12.00 5.66
C ASP A 71 -6.80 -11.07 5.80
N GLN A 72 -6.98 -10.11 4.88
CA GLN A 72 -8.06 -9.11 4.96
C GLN A 72 -9.36 -9.56 4.26
N GLY A 73 -9.40 -10.78 3.73
CA GLY A 73 -10.52 -11.31 2.96
C GLY A 73 -10.42 -10.95 1.47
N ALA A 74 -11.57 -10.77 0.81
CA ALA A 74 -11.60 -10.38 -0.59
C ALA A 74 -11.13 -8.93 -0.75
N VAL A 75 -10.04 -8.76 -1.50
CA VAL A 75 -9.38 -7.48 -1.72
C VAL A 75 -9.46 -7.14 -3.20
N VAL A 76 -9.96 -5.95 -3.49
CA VAL A 76 -9.95 -5.32 -4.80
C VAL A 76 -9.42 -3.91 -4.63
N VAL A 77 -8.41 -3.54 -5.42
CA VAL A 77 -7.80 -2.22 -5.43
C VAL A 77 -7.97 -1.63 -6.82
N MET A 78 -8.40 -0.38 -6.93
CA MET A 78 -8.59 0.29 -8.21
C MET A 78 -8.13 1.74 -8.15
N GLY A 79 -7.61 2.26 -9.26
CA GLY A 79 -7.27 3.67 -9.42
C GLY A 79 -6.10 3.93 -10.35
N ASP A 80 -5.67 5.19 -10.40
CA ASP A 80 -4.49 5.66 -11.11
C ASP A 80 -3.23 5.39 -10.29
N PHE A 81 -2.34 4.55 -10.84
CA PHE A 81 -1.05 4.22 -10.22
C PHE A 81 0.11 5.01 -10.82
N ASN A 82 -0.12 5.83 -11.85
CA ASN A 82 0.89 6.57 -12.60
C ASN A 82 2.06 5.69 -13.08
N SER A 83 1.81 4.39 -13.27
CA SER A 83 2.83 3.39 -13.56
C SER A 83 2.51 2.70 -14.88
N ARG A 84 3.44 2.75 -15.83
CA ARG A 84 3.32 2.06 -17.12
C ARG A 84 4.05 0.73 -17.01
N ILE A 85 3.42 -0.40 -17.26
CA ILE A 85 4.04 -1.72 -16.99
C ILE A 85 4.07 -2.67 -18.19
N GLY A 86 3.76 -2.19 -19.39
CA GLY A 86 3.66 -3.05 -20.56
C GLY A 86 2.57 -4.11 -20.37
N SER A 87 2.86 -5.35 -20.78
CA SER A 87 2.03 -6.54 -20.58
C SER A 87 2.36 -7.33 -19.29
N PHE A 88 3.02 -6.71 -18.31
CA PHE A 88 3.32 -7.40 -17.05
C PHE A 88 2.03 -7.89 -16.37
N GLN A 89 2.09 -9.12 -15.85
CA GLN A 89 1.15 -9.69 -14.89
C GLN A 89 1.91 -10.03 -13.60
N GLY A 90 1.24 -9.94 -12.46
CA GLY A 90 1.81 -10.33 -11.17
C GLY A 90 2.40 -11.74 -11.19
N ARG A 91 3.49 -11.95 -10.45
CA ARG A 91 4.08 -13.28 -10.23
C ARG A 91 3.86 -13.70 -8.79
N TYR A 92 3.49 -14.97 -8.58
CA TYR A 92 3.44 -15.54 -7.24
C TYR A 92 4.87 -15.67 -6.72
N LEU A 93 5.16 -15.01 -5.59
CA LEU A 93 6.41 -15.18 -4.87
C LEU A 93 6.16 -16.19 -3.74
N LEU A 94 6.43 -17.47 -4.01
CA LEU A 94 6.37 -18.49 -2.97
C LEU A 94 7.68 -18.48 -2.18
N PRO A 95 7.63 -18.34 -0.84
CA PRO A 95 8.79 -18.58 -0.01
C PRO A 95 8.98 -20.11 0.12
N LEU A 96 9.76 -20.70 -0.79
CA LEU A 96 10.21 -22.09 -0.67
C LEU A 96 11.62 -22.11 -0.09
N GLU A 97 11.77 -22.65 1.11
CA GLU A 97 13.08 -22.96 1.72
C GLU A 97 14.12 -21.83 1.68
N GLY A 98 13.69 -20.59 1.94
CA GLY A 98 14.59 -19.42 1.93
C GLY A 98 14.97 -18.91 0.55
N ARG A 99 14.35 -19.43 -0.52
CA ARG A 99 14.43 -18.91 -1.89
C ARG A 99 13.07 -18.37 -2.31
N ILE A 100 13.09 -17.23 -2.99
CA ILE A 100 11.91 -16.72 -3.69
C ILE A 100 11.88 -17.48 -5.02
N VAL A 101 10.97 -18.44 -5.13
CA VAL A 101 10.70 -19.11 -6.41
C VAL A 101 9.59 -18.33 -7.09
N GLU A 102 9.89 -17.79 -8.28
CA GLU A 102 8.88 -17.24 -9.17
C GLU A 102 8.20 -18.42 -9.87
N GLU A 103 6.98 -18.75 -9.48
CA GLU A 103 6.15 -19.66 -10.26
C GLU A 103 5.22 -18.85 -11.17
N ASP A 104 5.27 -19.15 -12.46
CA ASP A 104 4.35 -18.62 -13.48
C ASP A 104 2.99 -19.36 -13.44
N THR A 105 2.51 -19.75 -12.25
CA THR A 105 1.32 -20.59 -12.04
C THR A 105 0.01 -19.98 -12.54
N GLU A 106 0.01 -18.70 -12.94
CA GLU A 106 -1.18 -18.02 -13.45
C GLU A 106 -1.32 -18.01 -14.99
N VAL A 107 -0.27 -18.38 -15.73
CA VAL A 107 -0.35 -18.53 -17.20
C VAL A 107 -1.34 -19.65 -17.57
N GLU A 108 -1.40 -20.71 -16.76
CA GLU A 108 -2.32 -21.84 -16.98
C GLU A 108 -3.80 -21.51 -16.66
N GLN A 109 -4.09 -20.37 -16.01
CA GLN A 109 -5.45 -19.99 -15.58
C GLN A 109 -6.07 -18.85 -16.40
N GLY A 110 -5.49 -18.49 -17.55
CA GLY A 110 -6.04 -17.45 -18.43
C GLY A 110 -5.88 -16.02 -17.90
N TRP A 111 -4.99 -15.80 -16.94
CA TRP A 111 -4.69 -14.47 -16.40
C TRP A 111 -3.54 -13.78 -17.14
N GLU A 112 -3.11 -14.30 -18.28
CA GLU A 112 -2.19 -13.60 -19.16
C GLU A 112 -2.78 -12.25 -19.55
N ARG A 113 -2.00 -11.19 -19.34
CA ARG A 113 -2.44 -9.81 -19.54
C ARG A 113 -1.93 -9.26 -20.86
N MET A 114 -2.85 -8.73 -21.66
CA MET A 114 -2.54 -7.90 -22.82
C MET A 114 -2.69 -6.42 -22.49
N SER A 115 -1.90 -5.57 -23.15
CA SER A 115 -1.90 -4.12 -22.94
C SER A 115 -1.57 -3.42 -24.24
N ALA A 116 -2.36 -2.40 -24.61
CA ALA A 116 -2.07 -1.50 -25.72
C ALA A 116 -0.83 -0.62 -25.41
N ASP A 117 -0.60 -0.33 -24.13
CA ASP A 117 0.62 0.35 -23.69
C ASP A 117 1.75 -0.67 -23.48
N VAL A 118 2.76 -0.62 -24.34
CA VAL A 118 4.02 -1.38 -24.25
C VAL A 118 5.09 -0.67 -23.42
N GLY A 119 4.84 0.58 -23.03
CA GLY A 119 5.80 1.43 -22.34
C GLY A 119 6.04 1.01 -20.88
N ARG A 120 7.21 1.41 -20.37
CA ARG A 120 7.59 1.32 -18.96
C ARG A 120 8.14 2.66 -18.47
N ASN A 121 7.96 2.97 -17.19
CA ASN A 121 8.46 4.19 -16.57
C ASN A 121 9.20 3.89 -15.25
N GLY A 122 9.73 4.93 -14.58
CA GLY A 122 10.50 4.74 -13.34
C GLY A 122 9.69 4.13 -12.18
N LEU A 123 8.35 4.15 -12.25
CA LEU A 123 7.47 3.58 -11.23
C LEU A 123 7.11 2.11 -11.49
N SER A 124 7.39 1.58 -12.68
CA SER A 124 7.08 0.19 -13.04
C SER A 124 7.61 -0.82 -12.02
N PRO A 125 8.91 -0.81 -11.64
CA PRO A 125 9.45 -1.87 -10.78
C PRO A 125 8.80 -1.91 -9.40
N PHE A 126 8.42 -0.75 -8.86
CA PHE A 126 7.76 -0.64 -7.56
C PHE A 126 6.33 -1.19 -7.61
N PHE A 127 5.58 -0.81 -8.66
CA PHE A 127 4.23 -1.30 -8.85
C PHE A 127 4.20 -2.81 -9.09
N GLN A 128 5.08 -3.32 -9.96
CA GLN A 128 5.22 -4.76 -10.22
C GLN A 128 5.54 -5.54 -8.95
N ARG A 129 6.48 -5.05 -8.14
CA ARG A 129 6.80 -5.68 -6.85
C ARG A 129 5.61 -5.66 -5.89
N MET A 130 4.86 -4.56 -5.81
CA MET A 130 3.67 -4.47 -4.98
C MET A 130 2.63 -5.52 -5.40
N VAL A 131 2.36 -5.63 -6.69
CA VAL A 131 1.41 -6.61 -7.25
C VAL A 131 1.84 -8.03 -6.87
N SER A 132 3.10 -8.40 -7.11
CA SER A 132 3.62 -9.74 -6.80
C SER A 132 3.67 -10.06 -5.30
N VAL A 133 4.13 -9.13 -4.46
CA VAL A 133 4.25 -9.35 -3.01
C VAL A 133 2.88 -9.42 -2.33
N CYS A 134 1.92 -8.62 -2.79
CA CYS A 134 0.57 -8.62 -2.26
C CYS A 134 -0.31 -9.73 -2.83
N ASP A 135 0.23 -10.59 -3.70
CA ASP A 135 -0.51 -11.69 -4.32
C ASP A 135 -1.76 -11.18 -5.05
N LEU A 136 -1.56 -10.15 -5.88
CA LEU A 136 -2.59 -9.48 -6.65
C LEU A 136 -2.44 -9.80 -8.14
N VAL A 137 -3.57 -9.93 -8.81
CA VAL A 137 -3.67 -10.07 -10.26
C VAL A 137 -4.18 -8.76 -10.84
N ILE A 138 -3.55 -8.30 -11.91
CA ILE A 138 -4.02 -7.17 -12.71
C ILE A 138 -5.12 -7.68 -13.63
N LEU A 139 -6.34 -7.17 -13.45
CA LEU A 139 -7.51 -7.64 -14.19
C LEU A 139 -7.65 -6.99 -15.56
N ASN A 140 -7.02 -5.85 -15.79
CA ASN A 140 -7.06 -5.17 -17.09
C ASN A 140 -6.43 -6.05 -18.18
N GLY A 141 -7.14 -6.25 -19.29
CA GLY A 141 -6.64 -6.89 -20.50
C GLY A 141 -6.33 -8.38 -20.38
N VAL A 142 -6.81 -9.04 -19.32
CA VAL A 142 -6.76 -10.51 -19.23
C VAL A 142 -7.78 -11.14 -20.17
N SER A 143 -7.61 -12.42 -20.52
CA SER A 143 -8.54 -13.13 -21.43
C SER A 143 -10.01 -13.07 -21.00
N ARG A 144 -10.26 -12.99 -19.68
CA ARG A 144 -11.59 -12.82 -19.10
C ARG A 144 -12.19 -11.43 -19.28
N PHE A 145 -11.36 -10.39 -19.45
CA PHE A 145 -11.76 -8.99 -19.62
C PHE A 145 -10.99 -8.34 -20.79
N PRO A 146 -11.10 -8.89 -22.01
CA PRO A 146 -10.23 -8.50 -23.13
C PRO A 146 -10.42 -7.04 -23.54
N ASP A 147 -11.63 -6.50 -23.41
CA ASP A 147 -11.99 -5.13 -23.79
C ASP A 147 -11.35 -4.05 -22.88
N THR A 148 -10.56 -4.45 -21.89
CA THR A 148 -9.87 -3.53 -20.96
C THR A 148 -8.36 -3.45 -21.19
N SER A 149 -7.87 -3.94 -22.34
CA SER A 149 -6.47 -3.83 -22.72
C SER A 149 -6.10 -2.47 -23.34
N ASP A 150 -7.06 -1.62 -23.71
CA ASP A 150 -6.81 -0.31 -24.35
C ASP A 150 -6.35 0.76 -23.33
N PHE A 151 -5.87 1.89 -23.84
CA PHE A 151 -5.37 3.02 -23.06
C PHE A 151 -6.41 3.57 -22.08
N THR A 152 -5.99 3.77 -20.84
CA THR A 152 -6.84 4.36 -19.78
C THR A 152 -6.60 5.86 -19.62
N CYS A 153 -5.50 6.39 -20.14
CA CYS A 153 -5.16 7.80 -20.07
C CYS A 153 -4.65 8.30 -21.43
N ARG A 154 -5.10 9.50 -21.84
CA ARG A 154 -4.69 10.18 -23.07
C ARG A 154 -4.36 11.63 -22.76
N THR A 155 -3.08 11.96 -22.87
CA THR A 155 -2.55 13.30 -22.65
C THR A 155 -2.00 13.89 -23.95
N SER A 156 -1.55 15.14 -23.90
CA SER A 156 -0.80 15.75 -25.02
C SER A 156 0.48 15.00 -25.38
N ASN A 157 1.03 14.22 -24.44
CA ASN A 157 2.28 13.47 -24.60
C ASN A 157 2.04 12.02 -25.08
N GLY A 158 0.80 11.69 -25.44
CA GLY A 158 0.41 10.36 -25.91
C GLY A 158 -0.53 9.65 -24.94
N ALA A 159 -0.72 8.36 -25.20
CA ALA A 159 -1.63 7.49 -24.46
C ALA A 159 -0.89 6.49 -23.59
N SER A 160 -1.49 6.09 -22.47
CA SER A 160 -0.92 5.13 -21.53
C SER A 160 -1.98 4.31 -20.80
N VAL A 161 -1.57 3.15 -20.27
CA VAL A 161 -2.37 2.35 -19.35
C VAL A 161 -1.76 2.55 -17.96
N ILE A 162 -2.41 3.37 -17.14
CA ILE A 162 -1.95 3.71 -15.77
C ILE A 162 -3.04 3.53 -14.71
N ASP A 163 -4.29 3.32 -15.13
CA ASP A 163 -5.40 2.98 -14.27
C ASP A 163 -5.59 1.46 -14.26
N PHE A 164 -5.57 0.86 -13.08
CA PHE A 164 -5.63 -0.59 -12.95
C PHE A 164 -6.71 -1.01 -11.97
N VAL A 165 -7.28 -2.20 -12.19
CA VAL A 165 -8.02 -2.98 -11.19
C VAL A 165 -7.18 -4.19 -10.82
N LEU A 166 -6.84 -4.28 -9.53
CA LEU A 166 -6.08 -5.36 -8.93
C LEU A 166 -6.97 -6.16 -8.01
N ALA A 167 -6.85 -7.48 -8.02
CA ALA A 167 -7.59 -8.33 -7.08
C ALA A 167 -6.78 -9.51 -6.59
N CYS A 168 -6.94 -9.87 -5.32
CA CYS A 168 -6.43 -11.15 -4.81
C CYS A 168 -7.31 -12.31 -5.31
N LYS A 169 -6.88 -13.55 -5.06
CA LYS A 169 -7.63 -14.76 -5.46
C LYS A 169 -9.12 -14.76 -5.07
N SER A 170 -9.46 -14.38 -3.84
CA SER A 170 -10.87 -14.28 -3.42
C SER A 170 -11.57 -13.04 -3.98
N GLY A 171 -10.83 -11.97 -4.28
CA GLY A 171 -11.40 -10.75 -4.88
C GLY A 171 -11.82 -10.98 -6.33
N ARG A 172 -10.99 -11.65 -7.13
CA ARG A 172 -11.26 -11.95 -8.55
C ARG A 172 -12.47 -12.87 -8.76
N GLU A 173 -12.80 -13.70 -7.78
CA GLU A 173 -14.02 -14.54 -7.80
C GLU A 173 -15.29 -13.70 -7.66
N LEU A 174 -15.21 -12.53 -7.00
CA LEU A 174 -16.33 -11.60 -6.87
C LEU A 174 -16.52 -10.74 -8.11
N VAL A 175 -15.51 -10.57 -8.95
CA VAL A 175 -15.60 -9.71 -10.14
C VAL A 175 -16.42 -10.42 -11.22
N THR A 176 -17.60 -9.86 -11.53
CA THR A 176 -18.49 -10.40 -12.56
C THR A 176 -18.25 -9.74 -13.91
N SER A 177 -17.94 -8.44 -13.93
CA SER A 177 -17.61 -7.72 -15.15
C SER A 177 -16.62 -6.60 -14.86
N LEU A 178 -15.77 -6.34 -15.84
CA LEU A 178 -14.85 -5.22 -15.90
C LEU A 178 -14.87 -4.70 -17.34
N THR A 179 -15.16 -3.41 -17.52
CA THR A 179 -15.24 -2.78 -18.84
C THR A 179 -14.57 -1.41 -18.81
N LEU A 180 -13.90 -1.07 -19.90
CA LEU A 180 -13.39 0.28 -20.13
C LEU A 180 -14.53 1.15 -20.69
N GLY A 181 -14.72 2.35 -20.15
CA GLY A 181 -15.72 3.29 -20.64
C GLY A 181 -15.25 4.04 -21.88
N GLN A 182 -15.85 5.19 -22.13
CA GLN A 182 -15.41 6.10 -23.19
C GLN A 182 -14.63 7.27 -22.58
N PHE A 183 -13.65 7.78 -23.33
CA PHE A 183 -13.01 9.05 -22.98
C PHE A 183 -14.05 10.18 -23.04
N LEU A 184 -14.08 10.99 -21.99
CA LEU A 184 -14.96 12.14 -21.88
C LEU A 184 -14.15 13.43 -22.04
N PRO A 185 -14.69 14.50 -22.65
CA PRO A 185 -13.97 15.77 -22.81
C PRO A 185 -13.48 16.39 -21.50
N GLU A 186 -14.10 16.04 -20.37
CA GLU A 186 -13.81 16.58 -19.04
C GLU A 186 -12.62 15.91 -18.34
N SER A 187 -12.07 14.82 -18.89
CA SER A 187 -10.94 14.10 -18.30
C SER A 187 -10.02 13.51 -19.35
N ASP A 188 -8.72 13.55 -19.07
CA ASP A 188 -7.69 12.80 -19.77
C ASP A 188 -7.67 11.31 -19.41
N HIS A 189 -8.51 10.86 -18.46
CA HIS A 189 -8.68 9.45 -18.11
C HIS A 189 -10.01 8.87 -18.62
N CYS A 190 -9.96 7.59 -18.95
CA CYS A 190 -11.11 6.78 -19.30
C CYS A 190 -11.59 6.00 -18.06
N PRO A 191 -12.90 6.01 -17.74
CA PRO A 191 -13.39 5.32 -16.55
C PRO A 191 -13.29 3.80 -16.69
N LEU A 192 -12.83 3.14 -15.62
CA LEU A 192 -12.92 1.69 -15.47
C LEU A 192 -14.18 1.35 -14.67
N ASN A 193 -15.09 0.59 -15.28
CA ASN A 193 -16.33 0.16 -14.64
C ASN A 193 -16.18 -1.29 -14.15
N LEU A 194 -16.38 -1.49 -12.85
CA LEU A 194 -16.23 -2.78 -12.19
C LEU A 194 -17.56 -3.20 -11.54
N THR A 195 -18.00 -4.43 -11.79
CA THR A 195 -19.17 -5.02 -11.12
C THR A 195 -18.74 -6.18 -10.23
N LEU A 196 -19.25 -6.19 -9.00
CA LEU A 196 -18.96 -7.21 -7.98
C LEU A 196 -20.23 -7.99 -7.60
N ALA A 197 -20.16 -9.32 -7.59
CA ALA A 197 -21.16 -10.20 -7.00
C ALA A 197 -21.01 -10.23 -5.48
N LEU A 198 -21.68 -9.31 -4.79
CA LEU A 198 -21.71 -9.30 -3.33
C LEU A 198 -22.87 -10.14 -2.83
N TYR A 199 -22.57 -11.32 -2.27
CA TYR A 199 -23.57 -12.10 -1.56
C TYR A 199 -23.86 -11.45 -0.21
N ALA A 200 -25.08 -10.94 -0.05
CA ALA A 200 -25.58 -10.46 1.24
C ALA A 200 -25.88 -11.64 2.17
N GLY A 201 -24.84 -12.36 2.58
CA GLY A 201 -24.94 -13.24 3.74
C GLY A 201 -25.34 -12.38 4.94
N ARG A 202 -26.36 -12.79 5.70
CA ARG A 202 -26.70 -12.20 7.01
C ARG A 202 -25.60 -12.51 8.04
N SER A 203 -24.34 -12.27 7.70
CA SER A 203 -23.28 -12.20 8.67
C SER A 203 -23.61 -11.01 9.54
N LYS A 204 -24.03 -11.27 10.78
CA LYS A 204 -24.15 -10.24 11.82
C LYS A 204 -22.85 -9.45 11.75
N VAL A 205 -22.91 -8.23 11.22
CA VAL A 205 -21.76 -7.34 11.16
C VAL A 205 -21.33 -7.22 12.60
N ARG A 206 -20.28 -7.97 12.97
CA ARG A 206 -19.62 -7.78 14.26
C ARG A 206 -19.20 -6.34 14.17
N LYS A 207 -19.89 -5.47 14.92
CA LYS A 207 -19.46 -4.09 15.17
C LYS A 207 -18.11 -4.22 15.85
N ARG A 208 -17.07 -4.46 15.06
CA ARG A 208 -15.71 -4.21 15.49
C ARG A 208 -15.75 -2.70 15.71
N SER A 209 -15.74 -2.32 16.98
CA SER A 209 -15.41 -0.96 17.38
C SER A 209 -14.24 -0.51 16.49
N PRO A 210 -14.23 0.72 15.98
CA PRO A 210 -13.10 1.22 15.22
C PRO A 210 -11.91 1.17 16.16
N ARG A 211 -11.17 0.05 16.13
CA ARG A 211 -9.85 -0.04 16.68
C ARG A 211 -9.10 0.99 15.86
N LEU A 212 -8.49 1.96 16.53
CA LEU A 212 -7.47 2.77 15.89
C LEU A 212 -6.50 1.76 15.27
N GLN A 213 -6.61 1.57 13.95
CA GLN A 213 -5.61 0.87 13.20
C GLN A 213 -4.45 1.86 13.14
N LEU A 214 -3.64 1.80 14.20
CA LEU A 214 -2.31 2.34 14.16
C LEU A 214 -1.63 1.70 12.96
N ASP A 215 -1.07 2.53 12.10
CA ASP A 215 -0.14 2.09 11.08
C ASP A 215 0.84 1.10 11.73
N ASN A 216 0.91 -0.13 11.20
CA ASN A 216 1.66 -1.24 11.80
C ASN A 216 3.12 -0.83 12.01
N CYS A 217 3.70 -0.03 11.12
CA CYS A 217 5.05 0.50 11.28
C CYS A 217 5.19 1.38 12.51
N ARG A 218 4.25 2.31 12.73
CA ARG A 218 4.27 3.16 13.94
C ARG A 218 3.98 2.37 15.21
N ARG A 219 3.19 1.31 15.14
CA ARG A 219 2.96 0.40 16.26
C ARG A 219 4.24 -0.32 16.66
N LEU A 220 4.94 -0.93 15.69
CA LEU A 220 6.20 -1.62 15.91
C LEU A 220 7.29 -0.65 16.43
N LEU A 221 7.37 0.56 15.85
CA LEU A 221 8.30 1.59 16.32
C LEU A 221 8.00 2.03 17.77
N TYR A 222 6.72 2.15 18.12
CA TYR A 222 6.27 2.45 19.48
C TYR A 222 6.63 1.33 20.46
N GLU A 223 6.33 0.08 20.12
CA GLU A 223 6.67 -1.10 20.93
C GLU A 223 8.19 -1.21 21.16
N ALA A 224 9.00 -1.04 20.10
CA ALA A 224 10.46 -1.09 20.19
C ALA A 224 11.02 0.06 21.03
N SER A 225 10.54 1.29 20.82
CA SER A 225 10.99 2.47 21.55
C SER A 225 10.62 2.41 23.03
N LEU A 226 9.44 1.89 23.35
CA LEU A 226 8.99 1.70 24.72
C LEU A 226 9.81 0.61 25.42
N ALA A 227 10.06 -0.53 24.75
CA ALA A 227 10.86 -1.61 25.29
C ALA A 227 12.31 -1.20 25.58
N LEU A 228 12.93 -0.42 24.70
CA LEU A 228 14.28 0.11 24.90
C LEU A 228 14.36 1.02 26.14
N ARG A 229 13.37 1.91 26.31
CA ARG A 229 13.31 2.81 27.48
C ARG A 229 13.08 2.06 28.78
N ILE A 230 12.17 1.08 28.78
CA ILE A 230 11.88 0.27 29.96
C ILE A 230 13.11 -0.52 30.42
N ARG A 231 13.96 -0.99 29.50
CA ARG A 231 15.18 -1.74 29.84
C ARG A 231 16.30 -0.88 30.42
N GLY A 232 16.30 0.43 30.16
CA GLY A 232 17.37 1.34 30.56
C GLY A 232 17.15 2.06 31.89
N GLU A 233 15.96 1.95 32.49
CA GLU A 233 15.56 2.75 33.65
C GLU A 233 14.94 1.85 34.73
N GLU A 234 15.29 2.06 36.01
CA GLU A 234 14.54 1.47 37.12
C GLU A 234 13.18 2.18 37.24
N LEU A 235 12.16 1.59 36.63
CA LEU A 235 10.83 2.20 36.57
C LEU A 235 10.01 1.88 37.81
N THR A 236 9.52 2.94 38.46
CA THR A 236 8.45 2.86 39.44
C THR A 236 7.08 3.02 38.76
N ALA A 237 6.02 2.51 39.40
CA ALA A 237 4.66 2.61 38.85
C ALA A 237 4.22 4.06 38.55
N SER A 238 4.74 5.05 39.29
CA SER A 238 4.46 6.48 39.07
C SER A 238 5.21 7.07 37.87
N SER A 239 6.37 6.52 37.49
CA SER A 239 7.19 6.98 36.36
C SER A 239 6.77 6.41 35.01
N LEU A 240 6.01 5.32 34.99
CA LEU A 240 5.61 4.63 33.76
C LEU A 240 4.64 5.44 32.87
N PRO A 241 3.57 6.08 33.39
CA PRO A 241 2.66 6.88 32.56
C PRO A 241 3.32 8.03 31.79
N PRO A 242 4.18 8.89 32.38
CA PRO A 242 4.85 9.95 31.63
C PRO A 242 5.83 9.39 30.57
N LEU A 243 6.50 8.27 30.85
CA LEU A 243 7.36 7.61 29.86
C LEU A 243 6.56 7.11 28.65
N ILE A 244 5.46 6.40 28.90
CA ILE A 244 4.54 5.92 27.84
C ILE A 244 4.08 7.08 26.96
N MET A 245 3.71 8.20 27.57
CA MET A 245 3.27 9.40 26.86
C MET A 245 4.41 10.03 26.04
N GLN A 246 5.61 10.13 26.60
CA GLN A 246 6.77 10.68 25.89
C GLN A 246 7.16 9.83 24.66
N VAL A 247 7.15 8.50 24.79
CA VAL A 247 7.39 7.59 23.67
C VAL A 247 6.29 7.72 22.63
N ALA A 248 5.03 7.82 23.06
CA ALA A 248 3.90 8.04 22.15
C ALA A 248 4.04 9.37 21.39
N GLU A 249 4.40 10.46 22.07
CA GLU A 249 4.65 11.76 21.42
C GLU A 249 5.83 11.73 20.46
N THR A 250 6.86 10.94 20.75
CA THR A 250 8.02 10.80 19.87
C THR A 250 7.64 10.05 18.59
N VAL A 251 6.90 8.94 18.73
CA VAL A 251 6.59 8.05 17.60
C VAL A 251 5.39 8.54 16.77
N PHE A 252 4.37 9.06 17.43
CA PHE A 252 3.15 9.54 16.77
C PHE A 252 3.16 11.05 16.51
N GLY A 253 4.21 11.74 16.96
CA GLY A 253 4.25 13.19 17.09
C GLY A 253 3.49 13.66 18.32
N ARG A 254 3.84 14.84 18.86
CA ARG A 254 2.92 15.53 19.78
C ARG A 254 1.57 15.56 19.09
N SER A 255 0.54 15.05 19.77
CA SER A 255 -0.83 15.32 19.38
C SER A 255 -0.94 16.83 19.37
N ARG A 256 -0.77 17.47 18.19
CA ARG A 256 -0.96 18.91 17.99
C ARG A 256 -2.25 19.19 18.71
N GLU A 257 -2.20 19.92 19.82
CA GLU A 257 -3.29 20.02 20.80
C GLU A 257 -4.62 19.90 20.06
N SER A 258 -5.19 18.69 20.08
CA SER A 258 -6.07 18.25 18.99
C SER A 258 -7.47 18.83 19.09
N GLY A 259 -7.60 19.91 19.85
CA GLY A 259 -8.56 20.93 19.53
C GLY A 259 -7.98 21.86 18.48
N GLY A 260 -7.99 21.42 17.21
CA GLY A 260 -8.04 22.41 16.13
C GLY A 260 -9.15 23.43 16.43
N GLU A 261 -9.06 24.65 15.89
CA GLU A 261 -9.91 25.83 16.19
C GLU A 261 -11.42 25.57 16.43
N TRP A 262 -11.95 24.43 15.98
CA TRP A 262 -13.33 24.00 16.19
C TRP A 262 -13.66 23.36 17.53
N PHE A 263 -12.69 22.80 18.27
CA PHE A 263 -12.91 22.21 19.59
C PHE A 263 -12.58 23.24 20.67
N ASP A 264 -13.55 24.11 20.92
CA ASP A 264 -13.45 25.24 21.82
C ASP A 264 -13.76 24.89 23.29
N GLU A 265 -13.75 25.92 24.15
CA GLU A 265 -14.04 25.79 25.58
C GLU A 265 -15.42 25.15 25.83
N GLY A 266 -16.44 25.51 25.04
CA GLY A 266 -17.75 24.89 25.13
C GLY A 266 -17.72 23.36 24.92
N CYS A 267 -16.83 22.87 24.04
CA CYS A 267 -16.61 21.43 23.86
C CYS A 267 -15.96 20.79 25.09
N ARG A 268 -14.99 21.46 25.72
CA ARG A 268 -14.31 21.00 26.93
C ARG A 268 -15.26 20.97 28.12
N SER A 269 -16.01 22.04 28.37
CA SER A 269 -16.97 22.10 29.48
C SER A 269 -18.10 21.08 29.31
N ALA A 270 -18.58 20.85 28.08
CA ALA A 270 -19.58 19.81 27.84
C ALA A 270 -19.03 18.38 28.07
N ARG A 271 -17.77 18.13 27.70
CA ARG A 271 -17.10 16.85 27.98
C ARG A 271 -16.93 16.64 29.49
N GLN A 272 -16.51 17.67 30.22
CA GLN A 272 -16.38 17.62 31.67
C GLN A 272 -17.72 17.35 32.36
N ARG A 273 -18.79 18.05 31.95
CA ARG A 273 -20.15 17.81 32.43
C ARG A 273 -20.62 16.37 32.16
N LEU A 274 -20.28 15.80 31.00
CA LEU A 274 -20.58 14.40 30.70
C LEU A 274 -19.82 13.42 31.61
N LEU A 275 -18.56 13.72 31.94
CA LEU A 275 -17.76 12.88 32.84
C LEU A 275 -18.27 12.92 34.29
N GLN A 276 -18.81 14.05 34.72
CA GLN A 276 -19.38 14.26 36.06
C GLN A 276 -20.87 13.87 36.15
N ALA A 277 -21.50 13.44 35.06
CA ALA A 277 -22.92 13.14 35.03
C ALA A 277 -23.27 11.84 35.77
N PRO A 278 -24.39 11.78 36.51
CA PRO A 278 -24.89 10.53 37.08
C PRO A 278 -25.31 9.56 35.96
N ASP A 279 -25.21 8.25 36.20
CA ASP A 279 -25.38 7.23 35.16
C ASP A 279 -26.75 7.29 34.47
N GLU A 280 -27.81 7.64 35.19
CA GLU A 280 -29.17 7.85 34.66
C GLU A 280 -29.22 8.93 33.55
N LYS A 281 -28.46 10.01 33.71
CA LYS A 281 -28.42 11.15 32.76
C LYS A 281 -27.30 11.05 31.73
N LYS A 282 -26.33 10.16 31.96
CA LYS A 282 -25.15 9.99 31.11
C LYS A 282 -25.49 9.65 29.67
N GLY A 283 -26.55 8.85 29.45
CA GLY A 283 -27.05 8.52 28.11
C GLY A 283 -27.54 9.74 27.33
N GLU A 284 -28.34 10.60 27.96
CA GLU A 284 -28.85 11.84 27.36
C GLU A 284 -27.71 12.83 27.11
N MET A 285 -26.87 13.08 28.13
CA MET A 285 -25.74 14.01 28.01
C MET A 285 -24.73 13.55 26.98
N CYS A 286 -24.52 12.23 26.82
CA CYS A 286 -23.65 11.68 25.77
C CYS A 286 -24.21 12.00 24.37
N ARG A 287 -25.52 11.87 24.17
CA ARG A 287 -26.18 12.22 22.90
C ARG A 287 -26.05 13.72 22.61
N ALA A 288 -26.34 14.57 23.60
CA ALA A 288 -26.20 16.02 23.47
C ALA A 288 -24.77 16.44 23.13
N TYR A 289 -23.78 15.91 23.84
CA TYR A 289 -22.36 16.14 23.58
C TYR A 289 -21.96 15.72 22.16
N LYS A 290 -22.33 14.51 21.74
CA LYS A 290 -22.03 14.00 20.38
C LYS A 290 -22.64 14.87 19.30
N ASN A 291 -23.88 15.34 19.48
CA ASN A 291 -24.56 16.20 18.52
C ASN A 291 -23.87 17.56 18.39
N MET A 292 -23.48 18.16 19.51
CA MET A 292 -22.72 19.40 19.53
C MET A 292 -21.37 19.26 18.81
N ILE A 293 -20.59 18.23 19.14
CA ILE A 293 -19.29 17.95 18.50
C ILE A 293 -19.45 17.75 16.98
N ARG A 294 -20.45 16.99 16.55
CA ARG A 294 -20.74 16.80 15.11
C ARG A 294 -21.11 18.10 14.42
N ALA A 295 -21.95 18.94 15.05
CA ALA A 295 -22.35 20.22 14.49
C ALA A 295 -21.16 21.17 14.31
N LYS A 296 -20.33 21.33 15.34
CA LYS A 296 -19.13 22.16 15.28
C LYS A 296 -18.10 21.64 14.27
N LYS A 297 -17.85 20.33 14.25
CA LYS A 297 -16.96 19.70 13.27
C LYS A 297 -17.44 19.93 11.83
N ARG A 298 -18.74 19.79 11.55
CA ARG A 298 -19.32 20.08 10.21
C ARG A 298 -19.15 21.54 9.82
N CYS A 299 -19.41 22.47 10.74
CA CYS A 299 -19.23 23.90 10.50
C CYS A 299 -17.76 24.22 10.17
N TYR A 300 -16.83 23.66 10.94
CA TYR A 300 -15.40 23.83 10.68
C TYR A 300 -14.97 23.26 9.34
N ILE A 301 -15.37 22.04 8.99
CA ILE A 301 -15.05 21.43 7.69
C ILE A 301 -15.57 22.31 6.55
N ARG A 302 -16.81 22.82 6.64
CA ARG A 302 -17.35 23.75 5.63
C ARG A 302 -16.52 25.04 5.52
N LYS A 303 -16.14 25.64 6.66
CA LYS A 303 -15.27 26.83 6.68
C LYS A 303 -13.90 26.55 6.06
N GLN A 304 -13.29 25.41 6.35
CA GLN A 304 -12.01 25.01 5.74
C GLN A 304 -12.14 24.78 4.23
N GLN A 305 -13.23 24.13 3.78
CA GLN A 305 -13.51 23.97 2.35
C GLN A 305 -13.71 25.30 1.63
N LEU A 306 -14.43 26.25 2.23
CA LEU A 306 -14.59 27.60 1.67
C LEU A 306 -13.25 28.33 1.60
N ARG A 307 -12.47 28.31 2.70
CA ARG A 307 -11.13 28.91 2.74
C ARG A 307 -10.20 28.32 1.67
N LEU A 308 -10.23 27.00 1.48
CA LEU A 308 -9.46 26.32 0.43
C LEU A 308 -9.92 26.72 -0.98
N LYS A 309 -11.24 26.87 -1.21
CA LYS A 309 -11.78 27.36 -2.49
C LYS A 309 -11.38 28.79 -2.78
N GLU A 310 -11.44 29.67 -1.78
CA GLU A 310 -10.98 31.06 -1.88
C GLU A 310 -9.48 31.15 -2.14
N GLU A 311 -8.69 30.31 -1.46
CA GLU A 311 -7.25 30.24 -1.65
C GLU A 311 -6.87 29.69 -3.03
N LEU A 312 -7.57 28.69 -3.53
CA LEU A 312 -7.39 28.19 -4.90
C LEU A 312 -7.67 29.31 -5.93
N ARG A 313 -8.71 30.12 -5.72
CA ARG A 313 -9.06 31.24 -6.60
C ARG A 313 -8.06 32.40 -6.53
N SER A 314 -7.61 32.76 -5.34
CA SER A 314 -6.78 33.95 -5.12
C SER A 314 -5.27 33.68 -5.21
N ARG A 315 -4.82 32.48 -4.80
CA ARG A 315 -3.41 32.10 -4.66
C ARG A 315 -3.20 30.60 -5.00
N PRO A 316 -3.41 30.17 -6.25
CA PRO A 316 -3.36 28.76 -6.63
C PRO A 316 -2.02 28.08 -6.31
N GLN A 317 -0.90 28.81 -6.45
CA GLN A 317 0.42 28.26 -6.11
C GLN A 317 0.56 27.87 -4.63
N LEU A 318 0.00 28.69 -3.72
CA LEU A 318 0.02 28.42 -2.28
C LEU A 318 -0.94 27.28 -1.91
N PHE A 319 -2.11 27.23 -2.55
CA PHE A 319 -3.04 26.11 -2.41
C PHE A 319 -2.37 24.77 -2.76
N TRP A 320 -1.72 24.70 -3.93
CA TRP A 320 -1.07 23.47 -4.38
C TRP A 320 0.17 23.12 -3.55
N SER A 321 0.90 24.10 -3.01
CA SER A 321 2.05 23.82 -2.13
C SER A 321 1.63 23.20 -0.79
N LYS A 322 0.43 23.52 -0.29
CA LYS A 322 -0.15 22.92 0.93
C LYS A 322 -0.63 21.48 0.73
N LEU A 323 -1.04 21.12 -0.48
CA LEU A 323 -1.49 19.77 -0.82
C LEU A 323 -0.35 18.82 -1.17
N LYS A 324 0.82 19.35 -1.53
CA LYS A 324 2.01 18.52 -1.71
C LYS A 324 2.37 17.88 -0.37
N PRO A 325 2.52 16.55 -0.30
CA PRO A 325 3.01 15.93 0.92
C PRO A 325 4.34 16.59 1.31
N PRO A 326 4.60 16.81 2.61
CA PRO A 326 5.86 17.38 3.04
C PRO A 326 6.97 16.55 2.43
N ARG A 327 7.86 17.18 1.65
CA ARG A 327 9.05 16.50 1.14
C ARG A 327 9.73 15.88 2.35
N CYS A 328 9.85 14.55 2.39
CA CYS A 328 10.63 13.87 3.41
C CYS A 328 12.02 14.52 3.39
N ARG A 329 12.32 15.33 4.41
CA ARG A 329 13.70 15.71 4.66
C ARG A 329 14.37 14.41 5.05
N VAL A 330 15.21 13.91 4.16
CA VAL A 330 16.17 12.87 4.52
C VAL A 330 16.96 13.47 5.67
N VAL A 331 16.80 12.92 6.86
CA VAL A 331 17.63 13.30 8.00
C VAL A 331 18.99 12.70 7.68
N ASP A 332 19.92 13.55 7.25
CA ASP A 332 21.30 13.13 7.05
C ASP A 332 21.81 12.51 8.35
N ARG A 333 22.44 11.35 8.20
CA ARG A 333 22.80 10.39 9.24
C ARG A 333 23.45 11.05 10.45
N LEU A 334 22.95 10.70 11.64
CA LEU A 334 23.72 10.73 12.88
C LEU A 334 25.05 10.02 12.63
N HIS A 335 26.15 10.78 12.63
CA HIS A 335 27.47 10.23 12.83
C HIS A 335 27.49 9.68 14.26
N ILE A 336 27.47 8.36 14.38
CA ILE A 336 27.87 7.68 15.60
C ILE A 336 29.38 7.51 15.46
N GLU A 337 30.13 8.36 16.14
CA GLU A 337 31.54 8.11 16.40
C GLU A 337 31.62 6.87 17.31
N THR A 338 32.26 5.82 16.80
CA THR A 338 32.58 4.57 17.50
C THR A 338 33.79 4.73 18.39
#